data_AF-A0A553PCY8-F1
#
_entry.id   AF-A0A553PCY8-F1
#
_cell.length_a   1.000
_cell.length_b   1.000
_cell.length_c   1.000
_cell.angle_alpha   90.00
_cell.angle_beta   90.00
_cell.angle_gamma   90.00
#
_symmetry.space_group_name_H-M   'P 1'
#
loop_
_entity.id
_entity.type
_entity.pdbx_description
1 polymer ?
#
loop_
_entity_poly.entity_id
_entity_poly.type
_entity_poly.pdbx_seq_one_letter_code
_entity_poly.pdbx_strand_id
1 'polypeptide(L)'
;MDIKRICVRHHASGQFWHGRLMNEVCNNFRIFALEAILLLLLLSSGFDNSLLIMAKHLAQLIIAGAQVVGKAFVSAVRQEIRMSQEAAKRHANKNSTASAAETTRSGISLDEAMEILNVDHLKDVESIQKNYEHLFNVNDKAKGGSFYLQSKVVRAKERVDQEMQLQGQVQGEESQKKDTG
;
A
#
# COMPACT_ATOMS: atom_id res chain seq x y z
N MET A 1 -44.17 5.97 12.14
CA MET A 1 -42.78 5.49 12.31
C MET A 1 -42.36 4.88 10.98
N ASP A 2 -42.01 5.62 9.92
CA ASP A 2 -41.15 6.80 9.69
C ASP A 2 -39.84 6.36 8.98
N ILE A 3 -39.93 6.12 7.66
CA ILE A 3 -38.83 5.98 6.67
C ILE A 3 -38.81 7.22 5.74
N LYS A 4 -39.37 8.37 6.19
CA LYS A 4 -39.39 9.63 5.43
C LYS A 4 -38.60 10.74 6.13
N ARG A 5 -37.33 10.47 6.46
CA ARG A 5 -36.41 11.52 6.88
C ARG A 5 -34.97 11.18 6.49
N ILE A 6 -34.57 11.64 5.30
CA ILE A 6 -33.22 12.09 4.85
C ILE A 6 -33.31 12.32 3.33
N CYS A 7 -34.27 13.14 2.88
CA CYS A 7 -34.27 13.63 1.50
C CYS A 7 -35.07 14.93 1.33
N VAL A 8 -34.97 15.87 2.28
CA VAL A 8 -35.46 17.25 2.09
C VAL A 8 -34.66 18.20 2.98
N ARG A 9 -33.52 18.71 2.50
CA ARG A 9 -33.03 20.05 2.88
C ARG A 9 -31.90 20.51 1.96
N HIS A 10 -32.25 21.10 0.81
CA HIS A 10 -31.72 22.40 0.36
C HIS A 10 -32.16 22.67 -1.09
N HIS A 11 -33.31 23.31 -1.24
CA HIS A 11 -33.62 24.10 -2.42
C HIS A 11 -34.37 25.36 -1.97
N ALA A 12 -33.62 26.43 -1.67
CA ALA A 12 -34.12 27.80 -1.56
C ALA A 12 -32.96 28.78 -1.32
N SER A 13 -32.30 29.23 -2.39
CA SER A 13 -31.63 30.54 -2.45
C SER A 13 -31.04 30.77 -3.85
N GLY A 14 -31.91 30.80 -4.85
CA GLY A 14 -31.64 31.49 -6.12
C GLY A 14 -32.23 32.90 -6.04
N GLN A 15 -31.65 33.85 -6.77
CA GLN A 15 -32.01 35.27 -6.91
C GLN A 15 -31.28 36.25 -5.95
N PHE A 16 -29.97 36.50 -6.10
CA PHE A 16 -29.39 37.85 -5.80
C PHE A 16 -27.94 38.17 -6.27
N TRP A 17 -27.28 37.43 -7.16
CA TRP A 17 -25.85 37.72 -7.47
C TRP A 17 -25.48 37.77 -8.96
N HIS A 18 -26.42 38.00 -9.86
CA HIS A 18 -26.13 37.95 -11.30
C HIS A 18 -25.72 39.28 -11.97
N GLY A 19 -25.69 40.40 -11.24
CA GLY A 19 -25.43 41.72 -11.82
C GLY A 19 -24.01 42.27 -11.66
N ARG A 20 -23.22 41.79 -10.69
CA ARG A 20 -21.90 42.38 -10.37
C ARG A 20 -20.71 41.60 -10.93
N LEU A 21 -20.88 40.31 -11.25
CA LEU A 21 -19.80 39.44 -11.71
C LEU A 21 -19.56 39.50 -13.23
N MET A 22 -20.51 40.00 -14.03
CA MET A 22 -20.35 40.04 -15.50
C MET A 22 -19.53 41.23 -16.02
N ASN A 23 -19.37 42.31 -15.24
CA ASN A 23 -18.54 43.45 -15.65
C ASN A 23 -17.04 43.25 -15.35
N GLU A 24 -16.67 42.49 -14.32
CA GLU A 24 -15.26 42.14 -14.05
C GLU A 24 -14.72 41.07 -15.01
N VAL A 25 -15.55 40.11 -15.41
CA VAL A 25 -15.13 39.03 -16.33
C VAL A 25 -14.93 39.54 -17.76
N CYS A 26 -15.75 40.49 -18.23
CA CYS A 26 -15.59 41.08 -19.57
C CYS A 26 -14.38 42.01 -19.69
N ASN A 27 -14.00 42.71 -18.61
CA ASN A 27 -12.82 43.59 -18.64
C ASN A 27 -11.51 42.78 -18.55
N ASN A 28 -11.52 41.64 -17.86
CA ASN A 28 -10.38 40.71 -17.83
C ASN A 28 -10.18 39.94 -19.15
N PHE A 29 -11.25 39.67 -19.92
CA PHE A 29 -11.11 38.95 -21.20
C PHE A 29 -10.47 39.80 -22.30
N ARG A 30 -10.68 41.13 -22.29
CA ARG A 30 -10.01 42.05 -23.23
C ARG A 30 -8.52 42.24 -22.92
N ILE A 31 -8.14 42.18 -21.64
CA ILE A 31 -6.75 42.26 -21.19
C ILE A 31 -5.98 40.97 -21.58
N PHE A 32 -6.61 39.79 -21.45
CA PHE A 32 -5.97 38.51 -21.82
C PHE A 32 -5.74 38.35 -23.33
N ALA A 33 -6.61 38.91 -24.18
CA ALA A 33 -6.45 38.83 -25.64
C ALA A 33 -5.34 39.75 -26.18
N LEU A 34 -5.10 40.90 -25.51
CA LEU A 34 -4.05 41.86 -25.88
C LEU A 34 -2.66 41.42 -25.40
N GLU A 35 -2.56 40.75 -24.24
CA GLU A 35 -1.29 40.14 -23.80
C GLU A 35 -0.85 38.95 -24.65
N ALA A 36 -1.79 38.13 -25.14
CA ALA A 36 -1.46 37.01 -26.04
C ALA A 36 -0.88 37.49 -27.38
N ILE A 37 -1.35 38.63 -27.89
CA ILE A 37 -0.83 39.26 -29.12
C ILE A 37 0.52 39.94 -28.86
N LEU A 38 0.73 40.54 -27.69
CA LEU A 38 2.02 41.11 -27.28
C LEU A 38 3.10 40.03 -27.06
N LEU A 39 2.72 38.86 -26.53
CA LEU A 39 3.60 37.69 -26.42
C LEU A 39 3.93 37.07 -27.79
N LEU A 40 2.97 37.03 -28.73
CA LEU A 40 3.21 36.57 -30.11
C LEU A 40 4.09 37.54 -30.92
N LEU A 41 3.98 38.86 -30.67
CA LEU A 41 4.84 39.87 -31.27
C LEU A 41 6.24 39.90 -30.63
N LEU A 42 6.38 39.63 -29.32
CA LEU A 42 7.68 39.45 -28.67
C LEU A 42 8.41 38.16 -29.08
N LEU A 43 7.68 37.14 -29.58
CA LEU A 43 8.25 35.94 -30.20
C LEU A 43 8.74 36.16 -31.65
N SER A 44 8.38 37.27 -32.29
CA SER A 44 8.90 37.64 -33.61
C SER A 44 10.21 38.42 -33.57
N SER A 45 10.62 38.91 -32.40
CA SER A 45 11.95 39.49 -32.16
C SER A 45 12.89 38.44 -31.54
N GLY A 46 13.32 37.48 -32.36
CA GLY A 46 14.60 36.77 -32.18
C GLY A 46 14.67 35.76 -31.02
N PHE A 47 13.85 34.70 -31.04
CA PHE A 47 14.20 33.49 -30.30
C PHE A 47 15.27 32.73 -31.08
N ASP A 48 16.49 32.69 -30.57
CA ASP A 48 17.61 32.01 -31.21
C ASP A 48 17.29 30.53 -31.46
N ASN A 49 17.11 30.15 -32.73
CA ASN A 49 16.97 28.76 -33.17
C ASN A 49 18.09 27.85 -32.62
N SER A 50 19.25 28.44 -32.29
CA SER A 50 20.38 27.79 -31.63
C SER A 50 20.04 27.20 -30.26
N LEU A 51 19.25 27.90 -29.43
CA LEU A 51 18.86 27.40 -28.10
C LEU A 51 17.91 26.19 -28.22
N LEU A 52 17.00 26.23 -29.19
CA LEU A 52 16.03 25.16 -29.44
C LEU A 52 16.71 23.92 -30.03
N ILE A 53 17.71 24.10 -30.90
CA ILE A 53 18.55 23.01 -31.43
C ILE A 53 19.38 22.36 -30.30
N MET A 54 20.01 23.17 -29.43
CA MET A 54 20.79 22.67 -28.28
C MET A 54 19.91 21.92 -27.27
N ALA A 55 18.72 22.45 -26.95
CA ALA A 55 17.77 21.79 -26.06
C ALA A 55 17.27 20.45 -26.62
N LYS A 56 17.06 20.36 -27.94
CA LYS A 56 16.66 19.12 -28.61
C LYS A 56 17.73 18.04 -28.52
N HIS A 57 19.01 18.40 -28.68
CA HIS A 57 20.12 17.46 -28.54
C HIS A 57 20.32 17.00 -27.09
N LEU A 58 20.18 17.91 -26.13
CA LEU A 58 20.22 17.56 -24.71
C LEU A 58 19.08 16.61 -24.32
N ALA A 59 17.85 16.89 -24.77
CA ALA A 59 16.70 16.03 -24.53
C ALA A 59 16.90 14.62 -25.13
N GLN A 60 17.44 14.52 -26.35
CA GLN A 60 17.75 13.24 -26.98
C GLN A 60 18.77 12.42 -26.19
N LEU A 61 19.80 13.07 -25.63
CA LEU A 61 20.82 12.41 -24.83
C LEU A 61 20.27 11.90 -23.49
N ILE A 62 19.40 12.69 -22.85
CA ILE A 62 18.70 12.30 -21.63
C ILE A 62 17.77 11.11 -21.89
N ILE A 63 16.98 11.14 -22.98
CA ILE A 63 16.06 10.06 -23.34
C ILE A 63 16.84 8.78 -23.65
N ALA A 64 17.92 8.88 -24.43
CA ALA A 64 18.78 7.74 -24.73
C ALA A 64 19.43 7.16 -23.47
N GLY A 65 19.93 8.00 -22.57
CA GLY A 65 20.49 7.56 -21.28
C GLY A 65 19.45 6.90 -20.37
N ALA A 66 18.26 7.49 -20.26
CA ALA A 66 17.17 6.98 -19.43
C ALA A 66 16.66 5.60 -19.90
N GLN A 67 16.65 5.33 -21.21
CA GLN A 67 16.25 4.03 -21.75
C GLN A 67 17.20 2.90 -21.36
N VAL A 68 18.51 3.18 -21.30
CA VAL A 68 19.53 2.19 -20.91
C VAL A 68 19.45 1.88 -19.42
N VAL A 69 19.42 2.92 -18.58
CA VAL A 69 19.35 2.78 -17.12
C VAL A 69 18.01 2.19 -16.69
N GLY A 70 16.90 2.63 -17.28
CA GLY A 70 15.56 2.15 -16.97
C GLY A 70 15.37 0.65 -17.28
N LYS A 71 15.89 0.17 -18.41
CA LYS A 71 15.83 -1.26 -18.77
C LYS A 71 16.64 -2.13 -17.80
N ALA A 72 17.81 -1.66 -17.35
CA ALA A 72 18.62 -2.38 -16.37
C ALA A 72 17.93 -2.48 -15.00
N PHE A 73 17.36 -1.36 -14.53
CA PHE A 73 16.61 -1.32 -13.28
C PHE A 73 15.37 -2.22 -13.31
N VAL A 74 14.56 -2.14 -14.38
CA VAL A 74 13.39 -3.03 -14.56
C VAL A 74 13.81 -4.50 -14.62
N SER A 75 14.94 -4.82 -15.26
CA SER A 75 15.44 -6.20 -15.33
C SER A 75 15.88 -6.72 -13.96
N ALA A 76 16.56 -5.90 -13.15
CA ALA A 76 16.95 -6.25 -11.79
C ALA A 76 15.72 -6.45 -10.88
N VAL A 77 14.78 -5.51 -10.90
CA VAL A 77 13.53 -5.61 -10.11
C VAL A 77 12.70 -6.81 -10.55
N ARG A 78 12.63 -7.09 -11.86
CA ARG A 78 11.90 -8.26 -12.38
C ARG A 78 12.54 -9.58 -11.94
N GLN A 79 13.86 -9.62 -11.77
CA GLN A 79 14.56 -10.81 -11.31
C GLN A 79 14.21 -11.14 -9.85
N GLU A 80 14.21 -10.14 -8.97
CA GLU A 80 13.80 -10.28 -7.57
C GLU A 80 12.32 -10.68 -7.47
N ILE A 81 11.43 -10.00 -8.20
CA ILE A 81 10.00 -10.33 -8.21
C ILE A 81 9.76 -11.74 -8.74
N ARG A 82 10.48 -12.21 -9.76
CA ARG A 82 10.34 -13.57 -10.28
C ARG A 82 10.81 -14.62 -9.28
N MET A 83 11.95 -14.42 -8.63
CA MET A 83 12.43 -15.32 -7.58
C MET A 83 11.47 -15.34 -6.39
N SER A 84 10.95 -14.18 -5.97
CA SER A 84 9.93 -14.07 -4.92
C SER A 84 8.60 -14.70 -5.33
N GLN A 85 8.17 -14.57 -6.59
CA GLN A 85 6.94 -15.21 -7.09
C GLN A 85 7.11 -16.72 -7.25
N GLU A 86 8.28 -17.21 -7.63
CA GLU A 86 8.55 -18.64 -7.73
C GLU A 86 8.68 -19.28 -6.34
N ALA A 87 9.31 -18.60 -5.38
CA ALA A 87 9.29 -18.99 -3.98
C ALA A 87 7.86 -18.98 -3.42
N ALA A 88 7.12 -17.88 -3.61
CA ALA A 88 5.72 -17.77 -3.20
C ALA A 88 4.84 -18.83 -3.85
N LYS A 89 5.07 -19.21 -5.13
CA LYS A 89 4.32 -20.29 -5.80
C LYS A 89 4.65 -21.68 -5.26
N ARG A 90 5.91 -21.93 -4.87
CA ARG A 90 6.31 -23.18 -4.21
C ARG A 90 5.68 -23.31 -2.83
N HIS A 91 5.52 -22.20 -2.10
CA HIS A 91 4.76 -22.17 -0.85
C HIS A 91 3.23 -22.18 -1.10
N ALA A 92 2.76 -21.59 -2.21
CA ALA A 92 1.34 -21.49 -2.58
C ALA A 92 0.66 -22.83 -2.80
N ASN A 93 1.38 -23.78 -3.38
CA ASN A 93 0.84 -25.10 -3.73
C ASN A 93 0.66 -26.03 -2.52
N LYS A 94 1.06 -25.61 -1.31
CA LYS A 94 0.95 -26.44 -0.09
C LYS A 94 -0.12 -26.00 0.91
N ASN A 95 -0.59 -24.74 0.94
CA ASN A 95 -1.72 -24.30 1.81
C ASN A 95 -2.15 -22.81 1.68
N SER A 96 -1.74 -22.05 0.64
CA SER A 96 -1.67 -20.58 0.80
C SER A 96 -2.88 -19.73 0.42
N THR A 97 -3.97 -20.28 -0.11
CA THR A 97 -5.19 -19.46 -0.30
C THR A 97 -5.82 -19.11 1.06
N ALA A 98 -5.78 -20.05 2.02
CA ALA A 98 -6.16 -19.78 3.41
C ALA A 98 -5.12 -18.88 4.10
N SER A 99 -3.82 -19.17 3.96
CA SER A 99 -2.75 -18.44 4.66
C SER A 99 -2.59 -16.97 4.22
N ALA A 100 -2.77 -16.66 2.93
CA ALA A 100 -2.68 -15.28 2.43
C ALA A 100 -3.90 -14.43 2.86
N ALA A 101 -5.11 -15.00 2.81
CA ALA A 101 -6.32 -14.37 3.32
C ALA A 101 -6.26 -14.18 4.84
N GLU A 102 -5.71 -15.15 5.58
CA GLU A 102 -5.57 -15.07 7.03
C GLU A 102 -4.49 -14.07 7.45
N THR A 103 -3.40 -13.93 6.68
CA THR A 103 -2.38 -12.88 6.88
C THR A 103 -2.98 -11.48 6.69
N THR A 104 -3.88 -11.30 5.71
CA THR A 104 -4.63 -10.03 5.58
C THR A 104 -5.63 -9.79 6.71
N ARG A 105 -6.14 -10.85 7.37
CA ARG A 105 -7.10 -10.74 8.49
C ARG A 105 -6.42 -10.46 9.83
N SER A 106 -5.31 -11.14 10.11
CA SER A 106 -4.50 -10.97 11.33
C SER A 106 -3.58 -9.75 11.27
N GLY A 107 -3.20 -9.33 10.05
CA GLY A 107 -2.37 -8.15 9.81
C GLY A 107 -0.89 -8.35 10.16
N ILE A 108 -0.46 -9.59 10.44
CA ILE A 108 0.93 -9.96 10.73
C ILE A 108 1.23 -11.34 10.10
N SER A 109 2.43 -11.53 9.54
CA SER A 109 2.81 -12.83 8.95
C SER A 109 3.21 -13.85 10.03
N LEU A 110 3.22 -15.15 9.69
CA LEU A 110 3.68 -16.20 10.61
C LEU A 110 5.14 -15.98 11.01
N ASP A 111 5.99 -15.62 10.05
CA ASP A 111 7.40 -15.34 10.28
C ASP A 111 7.59 -14.13 11.21
N GLU A 112 6.83 -13.05 11.02
CA GLU A 112 6.81 -11.88 11.92
C GLU A 112 6.34 -12.28 13.33
N ALA A 113 5.33 -13.16 13.43
CA ALA A 113 4.84 -13.65 14.71
C ALA A 113 5.90 -14.45 15.49
N MET A 114 6.63 -15.31 14.79
CA MET A 114 7.72 -16.10 15.36
C MET A 114 8.90 -15.23 15.80
N GLU A 115 9.24 -14.21 15.00
CA GLU A 115 10.28 -13.24 15.35
C GLU A 115 9.89 -12.41 16.59
N ILE A 116 8.65 -11.93 16.67
CA ILE A 116 8.15 -11.17 17.84
C ILE A 116 8.22 -12.02 19.12
N LEU A 117 7.90 -13.31 19.04
CA LEU A 117 7.96 -14.23 20.18
C LEU A 117 9.35 -14.83 20.41
N ASN A 118 10.33 -14.50 19.55
CA ASN A 118 11.70 -15.01 19.59
C ASN A 118 11.76 -16.55 19.65
N VAL A 119 11.11 -17.20 18.68
CA VAL A 119 11.04 -18.66 18.56
C VAL A 119 11.35 -19.12 17.14
N ASP A 120 12.14 -20.18 17.00
CA ASP A 120 12.54 -20.73 15.68
C ASP A 120 11.61 -21.85 15.19
N HIS A 121 10.87 -22.50 16.10
CA HIS A 121 10.09 -23.69 15.79
C HIS A 121 8.70 -23.67 16.45
N LEU A 122 7.65 -23.80 15.64
CA LEU A 122 6.25 -23.85 16.09
C LEU A 122 5.89 -25.04 17.00
N LYS A 123 6.78 -26.04 17.08
CA LYS A 123 6.57 -27.25 17.89
C LYS A 123 6.95 -27.05 19.35
N ASP A 124 7.70 -26.00 19.66
CA ASP A 124 8.16 -25.71 21.02
C ASP A 124 7.14 -24.85 21.76
N VAL A 125 6.03 -25.48 22.12
CA VAL A 125 4.89 -24.81 22.77
C VAL A 125 5.28 -24.20 24.12
N GLU A 126 6.23 -24.82 24.81
CA GLU A 126 6.71 -24.34 26.11
C GLU A 126 7.50 -23.03 25.98
N SER A 127 8.42 -22.94 25.01
CA SER A 127 9.16 -21.68 24.79
C SER A 127 8.27 -20.57 24.26
N ILE A 128 7.30 -20.88 23.41
CA ILE A 128 6.28 -19.93 22.93
C ILE A 128 5.52 -19.32 24.11
N GLN A 129 4.99 -20.16 25.00
CA GLN A 129 4.21 -19.68 26.14
C GLN A 129 5.07 -18.86 27.12
N LYS A 130 6.27 -19.34 27.43
CA LYS A 130 7.21 -18.65 28.33
C LYS A 130 7.61 -17.28 27.79
N ASN A 131 7.95 -17.18 26.51
CA ASN A 131 8.35 -15.93 25.89
C ASN A 131 7.17 -14.96 25.79
N TYR A 132 5.98 -15.47 25.46
CA TYR A 132 4.75 -14.67 25.47
C TYR A 132 4.49 -14.06 26.85
N GLU A 133 4.50 -14.85 27.92
CA GLU A 133 4.24 -14.37 29.28
C GLU A 133 5.27 -13.32 29.70
N HIS A 134 6.55 -13.56 29.40
CA HIS A 134 7.62 -12.61 29.68
C HIS A 134 7.40 -11.28 28.96
N LEU A 135 7.23 -11.32 27.63
CA LEU A 135 7.05 -10.13 26.81
C LEU A 135 5.76 -9.38 27.15
N PHE A 136 4.68 -10.09 27.47
CA PHE A 136 3.42 -9.47 27.89
C PHE A 136 3.55 -8.75 29.23
N ASN A 137 4.23 -9.37 30.19
CA ASN A 137 4.38 -8.83 31.54
C ASN A 137 5.36 -7.64 31.60
N VAL A 138 6.44 -7.68 30.82
CA VAL A 138 7.42 -6.57 30.74
C VAL A 138 6.81 -5.35 30.04
N ASN A 139 5.90 -5.56 29.07
CA ASN A 139 5.25 -4.48 28.32
C ASN A 139 3.91 -4.01 28.90
N ASP A 140 3.55 -4.45 30.10
CA ASP A 140 2.33 -3.99 30.77
C ASP A 140 2.37 -2.47 31.02
N LYS A 141 1.30 -1.77 30.64
CA LYS A 141 1.17 -0.32 30.86
C LYS A 141 1.31 0.06 32.33
N ALA A 142 0.84 -0.79 33.24
CA ALA A 142 0.93 -0.53 34.67
C ALA A 142 2.39 -0.46 35.17
N LYS A 143 3.32 -1.09 34.44
CA LYS A 143 4.77 -1.13 34.74
C LYS A 143 5.58 -0.14 33.90
N GLY A 144 4.91 0.77 33.19
CA GLY A 144 5.56 1.72 32.27
C GLY A 144 5.81 1.17 30.88
N GLY A 145 5.25 0.01 30.54
CA GLY A 145 5.32 -0.57 29.20
C GLY A 145 4.39 0.09 28.17
N SER A 146 4.54 -0.31 26.92
CA SER A 146 3.73 0.22 25.80
C SER A 146 2.57 -0.71 25.47
N PHE A 147 1.36 -0.15 25.46
CA PHE A 147 0.17 -0.85 24.96
C PHE A 147 0.33 -1.38 23.55
N TYR A 148 1.04 -0.64 22.71
CA TYR A 148 1.24 -1.00 21.32
C TYR A 148 2.09 -2.28 21.22
N LEU A 149 3.17 -2.35 21.99
CA LEU A 149 4.04 -3.52 22.06
C LEU A 149 3.30 -4.72 22.66
N GLN A 150 2.56 -4.50 23.74
CA GLN A 150 1.71 -5.53 24.34
C GLN A 150 0.67 -6.06 23.32
N SER A 151 0.03 -5.17 22.57
CA SER A 151 -0.94 -5.55 21.52
C SER A 151 -0.29 -6.34 20.38
N LYS A 152 0.97 -6.02 20.02
CA LYS A 152 1.75 -6.76 19.01
C LYS A 152 2.10 -8.17 19.49
N VAL A 153 2.50 -8.33 20.76
CA VAL A 153 2.78 -9.64 21.37
C VAL A 153 1.54 -10.52 21.41
N VAL A 154 0.38 -9.95 21.77
CA VAL A 154 -0.90 -10.70 21.77
C VAL A 154 -1.26 -11.19 20.37
N ARG A 155 -1.18 -10.31 19.36
CA ARG A 155 -1.46 -10.70 17.96
C ARG A 155 -0.50 -11.76 17.44
N ALA A 156 0.78 -11.69 17.81
CA ALA A 156 1.75 -12.71 17.44
C ALA A 156 1.39 -14.08 18.00
N LYS A 157 0.99 -14.13 19.28
CA LYS A 157 0.53 -15.37 19.92
C LYS A 157 -0.72 -15.92 19.25
N GLU A 158 -1.71 -15.08 18.96
CA GLU A 158 -2.93 -15.49 18.24
C GLU A 158 -2.60 -16.10 16.86
N ARG A 159 -1.67 -15.50 16.11
CA ARG A 159 -1.27 -16.01 14.79
C ARG A 159 -0.55 -17.35 14.87
N VAL A 160 0.30 -17.56 15.88
CA VAL A 160 1.01 -18.83 16.11
C VAL A 160 0.04 -19.92 16.54
N ASP A 161 -0.88 -19.64 17.45
CA ASP A 161 -1.91 -20.58 17.89
C ASP A 161 -2.79 -21.06 16.72
N GLN A 162 -3.19 -20.13 15.84
CA GLN A 162 -3.97 -20.46 14.64
C GLN A 162 -3.21 -21.45 13.75
N GLU A 163 -1.90 -21.23 13.54
CA GLU A 163 -1.08 -22.15 12.74
C GLU A 163 -0.98 -23.54 13.40
N MET A 164 -0.80 -23.57 14.72
CA MET A 164 -0.76 -24.83 15.47
C MET A 164 -2.08 -25.60 15.38
N GLN A 165 -3.22 -24.91 15.43
CA GLN A 165 -4.54 -25.52 15.26
C GLN A 165 -4.73 -26.07 13.84
N LEU A 166 -4.31 -25.32 12.81
CA LEU A 166 -4.35 -25.79 11.43
C LEU A 166 -3.47 -27.03 11.24
N GLN A 167 -2.25 -27.06 11.79
CA GLN A 167 -1.37 -28.23 11.73
C GLN A 167 -1.93 -29.44 12.50
N GLY A 168 -2.59 -29.20 13.64
CA GLY A 168 -3.24 -30.24 14.44
C GLY A 168 -4.46 -30.87 13.75
N GLN A 169 -5.25 -30.07 13.03
CA GLN A 169 -6.40 -30.56 12.25
C GLN A 169 -5.94 -31.40 11.05
N VAL A 170 -4.87 -31.01 10.37
CA VAL A 170 -4.30 -31.77 9.23
C VAL A 170 -3.78 -33.15 9.65
N GLN A 171 -3.25 -33.31 10.87
CA GLN A 171 -2.83 -34.62 11.39
C GLN A 171 -4.00 -35.52 11.82
N GLY A 172 -5.16 -34.94 12.16
CA GLY A 172 -6.38 -35.70 12.49
C GLY A 172 -7.03 -36.35 11.27
N GLU A 173 -6.91 -35.76 10.08
CA GLU A 173 -7.53 -36.25 8.85
C GLU A 173 -6.70 -37.34 8.13
N GLU A 174 -5.37 -37.37 8.31
CA GLU A 174 -4.51 -38.41 7.71
C GLU A 174 -4.63 -39.80 8.38
N SER A 175 -5.16 -39.88 9.62
CA SER A 175 -5.34 -41.16 10.32
C SER A 175 -6.61 -41.92 9.92
N GLN A 176 -7.52 -41.37 9.11
CA GLN A 176 -8.73 -42.07 8.65
C GLN A 176 -8.64 -42.65 7.23
N LYS A 177 -7.51 -42.49 6.50
CA LYS A 177 -7.35 -43.02 5.14
C LYS A 177 -6.49 -44.30 5.03
N LYS A 178 -6.12 -44.93 6.15
CA LYS A 178 -5.33 -46.18 6.17
C LYS A 178 -6.12 -47.47 6.42
N ASP A 179 -7.43 -47.40 6.62
CA ASP A 179 -8.28 -48.57 6.90
C ASP A 179 -9.30 -48.87 5.78
N THR A 180 -8.90 -48.74 4.52
CA THR A 180 -9.63 -49.36 3.40
C THR A 180 -8.64 -49.81 2.33
N GLY A 181 -8.00 -50.95 2.62
CA GLY A 181 -7.29 -51.79 1.66
C GLY A 181 -7.93 -53.15 1.63
#